data_AF-A0A373V7T9-F1
#
_entry.id   AF-A0A373V7T9-F1
#
_cell.length_a   1.000
_cell.length_b   1.000
_cell.length_c   1.000
_cell.angle_alpha   90.00
_cell.angle_beta   90.00
_cell.angle_gamma   90.00
#
_symmetry.space_group_name_H-M   'P 1'
#
loop_
_entity.id
_entity.type
_entity.pdbx_description
1 polymer ?
#
loop_
_entity_poly.entity_id
_entity_poly.type
_entity_poly.pdbx_seq_one_letter_code
_entity_poly.pdbx_strand_id
1 'polypeptide(L)' 'MEPLYLDGQIIWIHKQETHEEGEIGVFFLDGDAYVKKYHQSDSGIQLISLNKKYAPIQVTSGSTLKTFGKVVG' A
#
# COMPACT_ATOMS: atom_id res chain seq x y z
N MET A 1 -15.78 9.28 -7.03
CA MET A 1 -15.82 8.01 -6.29
C MET A 1 -15.23 8.25 -4.92
N GLU A 2 -15.91 7.80 -3.88
CA GLU A 2 -15.45 7.92 -2.49
C GLU A 2 -14.31 6.91 -2.23
N PRO A 3 -13.30 7.28 -1.43
CA PRO A 3 -12.19 6.39 -1.09
C PRO A 3 -12.66 5.28 -0.14
N LEU A 4 -12.01 4.11 -0.19
CA LEU A 4 -12.33 2.99 0.71
C LEU A 4 -12.13 3.34 2.19
N TYR A 5 -11.16 4.19 2.49
CA TYR A 5 -10.91 4.74 3.82
C TYR A 5 -11.06 6.25 3.78
N LEU A 6 -11.76 6.79 4.77
CA LEU A 6 -11.97 8.22 4.92
C LEU A 6 -10.77 8.87 5.61
N ASP A 7 -10.58 10.16 5.36
CA ASP A 7 -9.58 10.95 6.09
C ASP A 7 -9.90 10.95 7.59
N GLY A 8 -8.87 10.76 8.43
CA GLY A 8 -9.00 10.61 9.88
C GLY A 8 -9.55 9.27 10.37
N GLN A 9 -9.86 8.32 9.48
CA GLN A 9 -10.30 6.99 9.89
C GLN A 9 -9.17 6.19 10.57
N ILE A 10 -9.50 5.50 11.66
CA ILE A 10 -8.60 4.53 12.30
C ILE A 10 -8.72 3.19 11.59
N ILE A 11 -7.58 2.61 11.23
CA ILE A 11 -7.46 1.26 10.65
C ILE A 11 -6.62 0.36 11.56
N TRP A 12 -7.01 -0.90 11.64
CA TRP A 12 -6.31 -1.95 12.37
C TRP A 12 -5.37 -2.70 11.43
N ILE A 13 -4.15 -2.93 11.89
CA ILE A 13 -3.16 -3.70 11.13
C ILE A 13 -2.70 -4.94 11.89
N HIS A 14 -2.50 -6.03 11.14
CA HIS A 14 -1.69 -7.15 11.57
C HIS A 14 -0.24 -6.89 11.16
N LYS A 15 0.65 -6.74 12.14
CA LYS A 15 2.08 -6.46 11.88
C LYS A 15 2.73 -7.66 11.18
N GLN A 16 3.19 -7.44 9.96
CA GLN A 16 3.91 -8.41 9.15
C GLN A 16 4.77 -7.70 8.10
N GLU A 17 5.83 -8.37 7.64
CA GLU A 17 6.79 -7.78 6.69
C GLU A 17 6.46 -8.09 5.23
N THR A 18 5.72 -9.16 4.98
CA THR A 18 5.35 -9.64 3.64
C THR A 18 3.88 -9.38 3.35
N HIS A 19 3.53 -9.22 2.07
CA HIS A 19 2.16 -9.14 1.59
C HIS A 19 1.97 -10.03 0.37
N GLU A 20 0.76 -10.53 0.20
CA GLU A 20 0.32 -11.24 -0.99
C GLU A 20 -0.32 -10.27 -1.99
N GLU A 21 -0.39 -10.71 -3.26
CA GLU A 21 -1.06 -9.98 -4.32
C GLU A 21 -2.47 -9.56 -3.90
N GLY A 22 -2.71 -8.25 -3.97
CA GLY A 22 -4.00 -7.65 -3.74
C GLY A 22 -4.37 -7.37 -2.28
N GLU A 23 -3.48 -7.66 -1.33
CA GLU A 23 -3.67 -7.27 0.06
C GLU A 23 -3.55 -5.76 0.24
N ILE A 24 -4.30 -5.21 1.21
CA ILE A 24 -4.18 -3.81 1.59
C ILE A 24 -3.21 -3.73 2.77
N GLY A 25 -2.20 -2.89 2.64
CA GLY A 25 -1.15 -2.74 3.63
C GLY A 25 -0.79 -1.29 3.92
N VAL A 26 0.00 -1.13 4.98
CA VAL A 26 0.66 0.12 5.31
C VAL A 26 2.13 0.01 4.93
N PHE A 27 2.56 0.89 4.03
CA PHE A 27 3.88 0.89 3.43
C PHE A 27 4.61 2.19 3.72
N PHE A 28 5.91 2.12 3.94
CA PHE A 28 6.82 3.24 3.87
C PHE A 28 7.55 3.17 2.53
N LEU A 29 7.50 4.23 1.74
CA LEU A 29 8.21 4.33 0.47
C LEU A 29 8.90 5.70 0.41
N ASP A 30 10.24 5.67 0.35
CA ASP A 30 11.08 6.84 0.08
C ASP A 30 10.84 8.08 0.99
N GLY A 31 10.39 7.85 2.23
CA GLY A 31 10.14 8.93 3.20
C GLY A 31 8.68 9.07 3.61
N ASP A 32 7.76 8.56 2.79
CA ASP A 32 6.32 8.75 2.98
C ASP A 32 5.63 7.44 3.37
N ALA A 33 4.58 7.55 4.19
CA ALA A 33 3.73 6.44 4.59
C ALA A 33 2.44 6.38 3.76
N TYR A 34 2.04 5.19 3.33
CA TYR A 34 0.92 4.96 2.42
C TYR A 34 0.04 3.81 2.88
N VAL A 35 -1.28 3.97 2.73
CA VAL A 35 -2.24 2.86 2.74
C VAL A 35 -2.63 2.55 1.31
N LYS A 36 -2.21 1.39 0.79
CA LYS A 36 -2.36 1.01 -0.62
C LYS A 36 -2.67 -0.47 -0.75
N LYS A 37 -3.19 -0.86 -1.92
CA LYS A 37 -3.27 -2.25 -2.31
C LYS A 37 -1.93 -2.67 -2.91
N TYR A 38 -1.32 -3.70 -2.36
CA TYR A 38 -0.09 -4.30 -2.87
C TYR A 38 -0.39 -5.02 -4.18
N HIS A 39 0.42 -4.75 -5.20
CA HIS A 39 0.37 -5.45 -6.47
C HIS A 39 1.78 -5.91 -6.86
N GLN A 40 1.94 -7.19 -7.18
CA GLN A 40 3.19 -7.79 -7.61
C GLN A 40 2.97 -8.53 -8.93
N SER A 41 3.80 -8.21 -9.91
CA SER A 41 3.81 -8.85 -11.22
C SER A 41 5.25 -9.07 -11.69
N ASP A 42 5.41 -9.67 -12.87
CA ASP A 42 6.73 -9.83 -13.51
C ASP A 42 7.44 -8.48 -13.76
N SER A 43 6.68 -7.38 -13.83
CA SER A 43 7.21 -6.02 -13.97
C SER A 43 7.66 -5.38 -12.64
N GLY A 44 7.50 -6.09 -11.53
CA GLY A 44 7.84 -5.64 -10.18
C GLY A 44 6.61 -5.27 -9.34
N ILE A 45 6.85 -4.44 -8.33
CA ILE A 45 5.87 -4.08 -7.30
C ILE A 45 5.23 -2.73 -7.61
N GLN A 46 3.91 -2.66 -7.46
CA GLN A 46 3.11 -1.45 -7.52
C GLN A 46 2.27 -1.29 -6.25
N LEU A 47 2.14 -0.04 -5.79
CA LEU A 47 1.22 0.33 -4.73
C LEU A 47 0.01 1.03 -5.35
N ILE A 48 -1.11 0.30 -5.42
CA ILE A 48 -2.33 0.78 -6.08
C ILE A 48 -3.17 1.61 -5.09
N SER A 49 -3.58 2.79 -5.53
CA SER A 49 -4.45 3.66 -4.74
C SER A 49 -5.85 3.07 -4.59
N LEU A 50 -6.37 3.10 -3.36
CA LEU A 50 -7.77 2.78 -3.05
C LEU A 50 -8.74 3.91 -3.47
N ASN A 51 -8.19 5.05 -3.91
CA ASN A 51 -8.92 6.13 -4.53
C ASN A 51 -8.53 6.22 -6.01
N LYS A 52 -9.48 5.92 -6.90
CA LYS A 52 -9.28 5.86 -8.37
C LYS A 52 -8.78 7.15 -9.01
N LYS A 53 -8.82 8.28 -8.30
CA LYS A 53 -8.27 9.56 -8.78
C LYS A 53 -6.75 9.56 -8.88
N TYR A 54 -6.07 8.66 -8.17
CA TYR A 54 -4.61 8.61 -8.12
C TYR A 54 -4.08 7.39 -8.85
N ALA A 55 -3.05 7.59 -9.67
CA ALA A 55 -2.37 6.51 -10.37
C ALA A 55 -1.64 5.56 -9.40
N PRO A 56 -1.40 4.29 -9.81
CA PRO A 56 -0.50 3.39 -9.09
C PRO A 56 0.90 3.99 -8.96
N ILE A 57 1.57 3.69 -7.84
CA ILE A 57 2.96 4.07 -7.61
C ILE A 57 3.84 2.86 -7.92
N GLN A 58 4.73 2.98 -8.91
CA GLN A 58 5.70 1.94 -9.23
C GLN A 58 6.85 2.00 -8.22
N VAL A 59 7.15 0.87 -7.57
CA VAL A 59 8.34 0.74 -6.73
C VAL A 59 9.53 0.43 -7.63
N THR A 60 10.60 1.20 -7.48
CA THR A 60 11.82 1.05 -8.30
C THR A 60 12.93 0.38 -7.49
N SER A 61 13.97 -0.13 -8.15
CA SER A 61 15.11 -0.76 -7.49
C SER A 61 15.90 0.18 -6.58
N GLY A 62 15.83 1.50 -6.82
CA GLY A 62 16.43 2.53 -5.96
C GLY A 62 15.56 2.93 -4.78
N SER A 63 14.29 2.51 -4.75
CA SER A 63 13.36 2.88 -3.68
C SER A 63 13.59 2.07 -2.41
N THR A 64 13.43 2.72 -1.26
CA THR A 64 13.36 2.07 0.04
C THR A 64 11.91 1.78 0.39
N LEU A 65 11.46 0.56 0.10
CA LEU A 65 10.14 0.06 0.50
C LEU A 65 10.24 -0.71 1.82
N LYS A 66 9.40 -0.35 2.79
CA LYS A 66 9.17 -1.15 4.01
C LYS A 66 7.68 -1.39 4.19
N THR A 67 7.35 -2.56 4.73
CA THR A 67 5.97 -2.94 5.07
C THR A 67 5.80 -2.90 6.58
N PHE A 68 4.75 -2.25 7.07
CA PHE A 68 4.43 -2.23 8.50
C PHE A 68 3.40 -3.30 8.90
N GLY A 69 2.52 -3.69 7.98
CA GLY A 69 1.51 -4.70 8.24
C GLY A 69 0.33 -4.62 7.29
N LYS A 70 -0.51 -5.66 7.35
CA LYS A 70 -1.73 -5.81 6.55
C LYS A 70 -2.91 -5.22 7.28
N VAL A 71 -3.77 -4.52 6.56
CA VAL A 71 -5.02 -3.97 7.09
C VAL A 71 -6.03 -5.10 7.31
N VAL A 72 -6.64 -5.13 8.51
CA VAL A 72 -7.61 -6.16 8.93
C VAL A 72 -8.97 -5.61 9.32
N GLY A 73 -9.12 -4.27 9.46
CA GLY A 73 -10.37 -3.62 9.81
C GLY A 73 -10.27 -2.11 9.90
#